data_AF-A0A9E2XMY8-F1
#
_entry.id   AF-A0A9E2XMY8-F1
#
_cell.length_a   1.000
_cell.length_b   1.000
_cell.length_c   1.000
_cell.angle_alpha   90.00
_cell.angle_beta   90.00
_cell.angle_gamma   90.00
#
_symmetry.space_group_name_H-M   'P 1'
#
loop_
_entity.id
_entity.type
_entity.pdbx_description
1 polymer ?
#
loop_
_entity_poly.entity_id
_entity_poly.type
_entity_poly.pdbx_seq_one_letter_code
_entity_poly.pdbx_strand_id
1 'polypeptide(L)'
;MSACLSAPIEWGYLVHHVRSVADGVEMRVRLWLGGKHTAPRGVADRLSAEQHQQLEVMRQGPPGGAHAMLVHCCQEMMHLATFLPDLYREYKTLES
;
A
#
# COMPACT_ATOMS: atom_id res chain seq x y z
N MET A 1 -27.27 0.57 -12.54
CA MET A 1 -26.07 -0.17 -12.08
C MET A 1 -24.95 0.84 -12.05
N SER A 2 -24.44 1.19 -10.87
CA SER A 2 -23.34 2.16 -10.72
C SER A 2 -22.12 1.61 -11.46
N ALA A 3 -21.62 2.36 -12.44
CA ALA A 3 -20.48 1.94 -13.25
C ALA A 3 -19.25 1.89 -12.34
N CYS A 4 -18.80 0.71 -11.95
CA CYS A 4 -17.49 0.55 -11.31
C CYS A 4 -16.41 1.05 -12.29
N LEU A 5 -15.33 1.66 -11.78
CA LEU A 5 -14.15 1.92 -12.59
C LEU A 5 -13.67 0.59 -13.17
N SER A 6 -13.90 0.39 -14.47
CA SER A 6 -13.65 -0.89 -15.17
C SER A 6 -12.16 -1.13 -15.43
N ALA A 7 -11.29 -0.32 -14.85
CA ALA A 7 -9.86 -0.36 -15.07
C ALA A 7 -9.12 -0.41 -13.73
N PRO A 8 -7.95 -1.08 -13.68
CA PRO A 8 -7.12 -1.09 -12.49
C PRO A 8 -6.77 0.34 -12.07
N ILE A 9 -7.00 0.68 -10.81
CA ILE A 9 -6.65 1.97 -10.23
C ILE A 9 -5.36 1.80 -9.43
N GLU A 10 -4.36 2.62 -9.73
CA GLU A 10 -3.25 2.84 -8.81
C GLU A 10 -3.80 3.60 -7.61
N TRP A 11 -3.68 3.05 -6.40
CA TRP A 11 -4.14 3.72 -5.18
C TRP A 11 -3.07 4.68 -4.63
N GLY A 12 -1.81 4.35 -4.88
CA GLY A 12 -0.66 5.09 -4.40
C GLY A 12 0.65 4.32 -4.57
N TYR A 13 1.72 4.90 -4.04
CA TYR A 13 3.03 4.26 -3.97
C TYR A 13 3.36 3.88 -2.53
N LEU A 14 3.91 2.69 -2.37
CA LEU A 14 4.42 2.17 -1.10
C LEU A 14 5.87 1.73 -1.30
N VAL A 15 6.74 2.17 -0.40
CA VAL A 15 8.14 1.76 -0.38
C VAL A 15 8.48 1.24 1.01
N HIS A 16 8.93 -0.02 1.06
CA HIS A 16 9.60 -0.61 2.21
C HIS A 16 11.09 -0.61 1.95
N HIS A 17 11.83 0.20 2.70
CA HIS A 17 13.28 0.23 2.65
C HIS A 17 13.84 -0.46 3.89
N VAL A 18 14.43 -1.64 3.69
CA VAL A 18 15.01 -2.47 4.74
C VAL A 18 16.53 -2.32 4.71
N ARG A 19 17.14 -2.06 5.88
CA ARG A 19 18.59 -1.99 6.03
C ARG A 19 19.05 -2.79 7.24
N SER A 20 20.24 -3.37 7.15
CA SER A 20 20.92 -3.96 8.31
C SER A 20 21.43 -2.87 9.24
N VAL A 21 21.38 -3.15 10.53
CA VAL A 21 22.00 -2.39 11.63
C VAL A 21 22.72 -3.37 12.56
N ALA A 22 23.47 -2.88 13.56
CA ALA A 22 24.28 -3.74 14.43
C ALA A 22 23.48 -4.89 15.07
N ASP A 23 22.26 -4.59 15.53
CA ASP A 23 21.44 -5.53 16.31
C ASP A 23 20.28 -6.14 15.50
N GLY A 24 20.28 -6.03 14.17
CA GLY A 24 19.23 -6.61 13.32
C GLY A 24 18.96 -5.80 12.06
N VAL A 25 17.68 -5.50 11.82
CA VAL A 25 17.23 -4.74 10.65
C VAL A 25 16.29 -3.62 11.05
N GLU A 26 16.38 -2.51 10.33
CA GLU A 26 15.39 -1.45 10.38
C GLU A 26 14.62 -1.40 9.08
N MET A 27 13.29 -1.26 9.17
CA MET A 27 12.44 -0.98 8.03
C MET A 27 11.89 0.44 8.10
N ARG A 28 12.05 1.18 7.01
CA ARG A 28 11.47 2.53 6.82
C ARG A 28 10.38 2.45 5.76
N VAL A 29 9.17 2.81 6.15
CA VAL A 29 8.01 2.85 5.25
C VAL A 29 7.78 4.27 4.72
N ARG A 30 7.44 4.39 3.44
CA ARG A 30 6.99 5.64 2.81
C ARG A 30 5.74 5.35 2.00
N LEU A 31 4.72 6.17 2.21
CA LEU A 31 3.39 6.02 1.62
C LEU A 31 3.00 7.32 0.92
N TRP A 32 2.62 7.22 -0.34
CA TRP A 32 2.00 8.32 -1.10
C TRP A 32 0.63 7.84 -1.55
N LEU A 33 -0.42 8.31 -0.88
CA LEU A 33 -1.80 7.88 -1.10
C LEU A 33 -2.65 9.05 -1.55
N GLY A 34 -3.62 8.79 -2.42
CA GLY A 34 -4.56 9.82 -2.87
C GLY A 34 -3.98 10.82 -3.87
N GLY A 35 -4.79 11.80 -4.23
CA GLY A 35 -4.45 12.90 -5.12
C GLY A 35 -3.83 12.42 -6.44
N LYS A 36 -2.71 13.04 -6.82
CA LYS A 36 -2.00 12.68 -8.07
C LYS A 36 -1.43 11.27 -8.10
N HIS A 37 -1.36 10.59 -6.95
CA HIS A 37 -0.87 9.21 -6.84
C HIS A 37 -2.00 8.19 -7.01
N THR A 38 -3.25 8.66 -7.14
CA THR A 38 -4.40 7.84 -7.47
C THR A 38 -4.85 8.10 -8.90
N ALA A 39 -4.64 7.11 -9.77
CA ALA A 39 -4.89 7.24 -11.20
C ALA A 39 -5.28 5.90 -11.85
N PRO A 40 -6.08 5.93 -12.92
CA PRO A 40 -6.33 4.74 -13.72
C PRO A 40 -5.05 4.30 -14.43
N ARG A 41 -4.76 2.99 -14.38
CA ARG A 41 -3.64 2.40 -15.10
C ARG A 41 -4.04 2.12 -16.55
N GLY A 42 -3.35 2.75 -17.50
CA GLY A 42 -3.41 2.42 -18.93
C GLY A 42 -4.65 2.87 -19.70
N VAL A 43 -5.57 3.66 -19.11
CA VAL A 43 -6.84 4.05 -19.77
C VAL A 43 -7.31 5.48 -19.47
N ALA A 44 -6.42 6.38 -19.03
CA ALA A 44 -6.81 7.72 -18.55
C ALA A 44 -7.70 8.50 -19.54
N ASP A 45 -7.52 8.30 -20.84
CA ASP A 45 -8.23 9.04 -21.90
C ASP A 45 -9.60 8.42 -22.29
N ARG A 46 -10.07 7.37 -21.60
CA ARG A 46 -11.30 6.63 -21.95
C ARG A 46 -12.37 6.62 -20.86
N LEU A 47 -12.22 7.45 -19.82
CA LEU A 47 -13.18 7.49 -18.72
C LEU A 47 -14.42 8.32 -19.10
N SER A 48 -15.59 7.84 -18.68
CA SER A 48 -16.83 8.64 -18.72
C SER A 48 -16.81 9.74 -17.65
N ALA A 49 -17.70 10.73 -17.77
CA ALA A 49 -17.84 11.78 -16.76
C ALA A 49 -18.15 11.23 -15.35
N GLU A 50 -18.98 10.19 -15.26
CA GLU A 50 -19.29 9.50 -14.00
C GLU A 50 -18.03 8.84 -13.41
N GLN A 51 -17.24 8.17 -14.24
CA GLN A 51 -15.99 7.53 -13.83
C GLN A 51 -14.94 8.57 -13.39
N HIS A 52 -14.89 9.73 -14.03
CA HIS A 52 -14.07 10.85 -13.56
C HIS A 52 -14.49 11.34 -12.17
N GLN A 53 -15.79 11.51 -11.93
CA GLN A 53 -16.28 11.91 -10.61
C GLN A 53 -15.94 10.89 -9.52
N GLN A 54 -16.07 9.60 -9.82
CA GLN A 54 -15.68 8.53 -8.89
C GLN A 54 -14.19 8.53 -8.60
N LEU A 55 -13.34 8.75 -9.62
CA LEU A 55 -11.90 8.86 -9.45
C LEU A 55 -11.54 10.04 -8.53
N GLU A 56 -12.20 11.18 -8.66
CA GLU A 56 -11.96 12.34 -7.78
C GLU A 56 -12.35 12.05 -6.32
N VAL A 57 -13.43 11.29 -6.07
CA VAL A 57 -13.76 10.82 -4.72
C VAL A 57 -12.68 9.88 -4.19
N MET A 58 -12.18 8.95 -5.02
CA MET A 58 -11.09 8.05 -4.63
C MET A 58 -9.80 8.80 -4.32
N ARG A 59 -9.49 9.86 -5.08
CA ARG A 59 -8.31 10.71 -4.86
C ARG A 59 -8.32 11.41 -3.51
N GLN A 60 -9.50 11.74 -2.98
CA GLN A 60 -9.61 12.33 -1.64
C GLN A 60 -9.31 11.29 -0.56
N GLY A 61 -9.68 10.04 -0.81
CA GLY A 61 -9.57 8.97 0.16
C GLY A 61 -10.47 9.19 1.39
N PRO A 62 -10.55 8.22 2.31
CA PRO A 62 -11.28 8.41 3.55
C PRO A 62 -10.56 9.42 4.46
N PRO A 63 -11.31 10.24 5.23
CA PRO A 63 -10.73 11.13 6.23
C PRO A 63 -9.80 10.36 7.18
N GLY A 64 -8.56 10.83 7.33
CA GLY A 64 -7.55 10.17 8.16
C GLY A 64 -6.99 8.86 7.60
N GLY A 65 -7.34 8.46 6.37
CA GLY A 65 -6.89 7.20 5.77
C GLY A 65 -5.37 7.05 5.72
N ALA A 66 -4.65 8.12 5.43
CA ALA A 66 -3.18 8.12 5.43
C ALA A 66 -2.60 7.86 6.82
N HIS A 67 -3.17 8.47 7.86
CA HIS A 67 -2.78 8.24 9.24
C HIS A 67 -3.11 6.81 9.68
N ALA A 68 -4.30 6.32 9.36
CA ALA A 68 -4.71 4.95 9.65
C ALA A 68 -3.74 3.94 9.00
N MET A 69 -3.34 4.18 7.74
CA MET A 69 -2.37 3.32 7.05
C MET A 69 -0.99 3.36 7.73
N LEU A 70 -0.51 4.53 8.15
CA LEU A 70 0.74 4.64 8.91
C LEU A 70 0.69 3.79 10.19
N VAL A 71 -0.38 3.94 10.98
CA VAL A 71 -0.57 3.19 12.23
C VAL A 71 -0.63 1.69 11.96
N HIS A 72 -1.38 1.28 10.94
CA HIS A 72 -1.49 -0.11 10.52
C HIS A 72 -0.12 -0.71 10.16
N CYS A 73 0.66 -0.05 9.29
CA CYS A 73 1.99 -0.51 8.92
C CYS A 73 2.91 -0.62 10.14
N CYS A 74 2.89 0.34 11.05
CA CYS A 74 3.68 0.27 12.28
C CYS A 74 3.27 -0.93 13.14
N GLN A 75 1.98 -1.14 13.37
CA GLN A 75 1.46 -2.25 14.19
C GLN A 75 1.80 -3.61 13.58
N GLU A 76 1.54 -3.78 12.28
CA GLU A 76 1.79 -5.04 11.57
C GLU A 76 3.28 -5.39 11.57
N MET A 77 4.14 -4.42 11.27
CA MET A 77 5.57 -4.67 11.13
C MET A 77 6.28 -4.82 12.48
N MET A 78 5.84 -4.08 13.50
CA MET A 78 6.29 -4.31 14.88
C MET A 78 5.86 -5.70 15.36
N HIS A 79 4.65 -6.14 15.04
CA HIS A 79 4.19 -7.48 15.37
C HIS A 79 4.98 -8.55 14.61
N LEU A 80 5.17 -8.40 13.30
CA LEU A 80 5.95 -9.32 12.49
C LEU A 80 7.39 -9.46 13.02
N ALA A 81 8.01 -8.36 13.44
CA ALA A 81 9.37 -8.37 13.98
C ALA A 81 9.54 -9.25 15.23
N THR A 82 8.47 -9.55 15.97
CA THR A 82 8.58 -10.37 17.19
C THR A 82 8.76 -11.86 16.92
N PHE A 83 8.36 -12.35 15.75
CA PHE A 83 8.38 -13.79 15.43
C PHE A 83 8.97 -14.12 14.06
N LEU A 84 9.24 -13.13 13.19
CA LEU A 84 9.80 -13.37 11.86
C LEU A 84 11.13 -14.15 11.87
N PRO A 85 12.10 -13.90 12.77
CA PRO A 85 13.33 -14.69 12.81
C PRO A 85 13.08 -16.17 13.12
N ASP A 86 12.11 -16.46 13.98
CA ASP A 86 11.78 -17.82 14.42
C ASP A 86 11.05 -18.56 13.30
N LEU A 87 10.06 -17.89 12.70
CA LEU A 87 9.34 -18.37 11.53
C LEU A 87 10.30 -18.68 10.37
N TYR A 88 11.28 -17.80 10.12
CA TYR A 88 12.28 -18.04 9.09
C TYR A 88 13.12 -19.29 9.39
N ARG A 89 13.56 -19.49 10.64
CA ARG A 89 14.32 -20.70 11.01
C ARG A 89 13.51 -21.98 10.86
N GLU A 90 12.21 -21.92 11.12
CA GLU A 90 11.31 -23.08 11.00
C GLU A 90 11.04 -23.47 9.55
N TYR A 91 10.83 -22.50 8.65
CA TYR A 91 10.32 -22.77 7.29
C TYR A 91 11.34 -22.58 6.15
N LYS A 92 12.53 -21.99 6.37
CA LYS A 92 13.50 -21.67 5.30
C LYS A 92 13.86 -22.87 4.40
N THR A 93 13.87 -24.09 4.92
CA THR A 93 14.32 -25.28 4.18
C THR A 93 13.24 -25.92 3.31
N LEU A 94 11.99 -25.46 3.36
CA LEU A 94 10.87 -26.07 2.62
C LEU A 94 10.87 -25.78 1.10
N GLU A 95 11.81 -24.98 0.61
CA GLU A 95 11.99 -24.67 -0.81
C GLU A 95 13.34 -25.18 -1.39
N SER A 96 13.99 -26.16 -0.74
CA SER A 96 15.26 -26.77 -1.23
C SER A 96 15.06 -28.14 -1.86
#